data_AF-A0A357B461-F1
#
_entry.id   AF-A0A357B461-F1
#
_cell.length_a   1.000
_cell.length_b   1.000
_cell.length_c   1.000
_cell.angle_alpha   90.00
_cell.angle_beta   90.00
_cell.angle_gamma   90.00
#
_symmetry.space_group_name_H-M   'P 1'
#
loop_
_entity.id
_entity.type
_entity.pdbx_description
1 polymer ?
#
loop_
_entity_poly.entity_id
_entity_poly.type
_entity_poly.pdbx_seq_one_letter_code
_entity_poly.pdbx_strand_id
1 'polypeptide(L)'
;CGVYLVQGSAQADIASAVEPDMTAWAELYRNRLTLDGASLDIGAGTVTGGSLYAHMEMVRGADAKAAGIPDYMSRLNALARAVAQNVNTIHKMGFTYPADGMPSVDGVNFFNVALIPDGSGGYVEDYSRITAGNFALGDAVLESVYNIAAAAEPVDLSNPATESGNHEIISKLIADLDNSGYYGMLNSIVGHLATTLKSGRSILDTKASLLGSIDTQRTSVSGVSTDEETTNLIVYKQTYQACSRVITAIDEMINTLVNNTGLVGR
;
A
#
# COMPACT_ATOMS: atom_id res chain seq x y z
N CYS A 1 29.28 9.52 -4.12
CA CYS A 1 29.00 8.57 -5.22
C CYS A 1 27.51 8.53 -5.44
N GLY A 2 27.01 9.18 -6.50
CA GLY A 2 25.62 9.03 -6.93
C GLY A 2 25.46 7.68 -7.61
N VAL A 3 24.40 6.95 -7.26
CA VAL A 3 24.05 5.69 -7.91
C VAL A 3 23.10 6.06 -9.06
N TYR A 4 23.33 5.52 -10.25
CA TYR A 4 22.58 5.86 -11.47
C TYR A 4 21.93 4.60 -12.04
N LEU A 5 20.73 4.75 -12.61
CA LEU A 5 20.13 3.71 -13.45
C LEU A 5 20.61 3.91 -14.88
N VAL A 6 21.11 2.85 -15.50
CA VAL A 6 21.62 2.86 -16.88
C VAL A 6 20.73 1.96 -17.73
N GLN A 7 20.05 2.53 -18.72
CA GLN A 7 19.34 1.80 -19.76
C GLN A 7 19.85 2.28 -21.12
N GLY A 8 20.67 1.45 -21.78
CA GLY A 8 21.36 1.85 -23.02
C GLY A 8 22.41 2.94 -22.79
N SER A 9 22.41 3.98 -23.62
CA SER A 9 23.36 5.11 -23.55
C SER A 9 22.90 6.27 -22.65
N ALA A 10 21.73 6.15 -22.00
CA ALA A 10 21.21 7.17 -21.10
C ALA A 10 21.53 6.80 -19.64
N GLN A 11 22.12 7.75 -18.92
CA GLN A 11 22.38 7.68 -17.48
C GLN A 11 21.45 8.68 -16.79
N ALA A 12 20.53 8.19 -15.96
CA ALA A 12 19.64 9.04 -15.16
C ALA A 12 20.00 8.91 -13.68
N ASP A 13 19.97 10.03 -12.96
CA ASP A 13 20.08 10.02 -11.50
C ASP A 13 18.96 9.13 -10.94
N ILE A 14 19.26 8.25 -10.00
CA ILE A 14 18.27 7.30 -9.46
C ILE A 14 17.02 8.02 -8.96
N ALA A 15 17.17 9.17 -8.30
CA ALA A 15 16.03 9.95 -7.85
C ALA A 15 15.11 10.34 -9.02
N SER A 16 15.71 10.79 -10.13
CA SER A 16 14.97 11.19 -11.33
C SER A 16 14.35 10.06 -12.15
N ALA A 17 14.94 8.86 -12.09
CA ALA A 17 14.43 7.68 -12.79
C ALA A 17 13.35 6.94 -11.97
N VAL A 18 13.39 7.11 -10.65
CA VAL A 18 12.42 6.55 -9.69
C VAL A 18 11.12 7.37 -9.64
N GLU A 19 11.17 8.68 -9.87
CA GLU A 19 9.98 9.54 -10.00
C GLU A 19 8.96 9.06 -11.08
N PRO A 20 9.38 8.68 -12.30
CA PRO A 20 8.47 8.17 -13.32
C PRO A 20 8.10 6.69 -13.16
N ASP A 21 8.95 5.86 -12.54
CA ASP A 21 8.77 4.41 -12.42
C ASP A 21 8.47 3.97 -10.99
N MET A 22 7.19 3.63 -10.73
CA MET A 22 6.74 3.16 -9.42
C MET A 22 7.28 1.78 -9.04
N THR A 23 7.69 0.96 -10.01
CA THR A 23 8.35 -0.32 -9.75
C THR A 23 9.77 -0.09 -9.25
N ALA A 24 10.52 0.78 -9.93
CA ALA A 24 11.85 1.21 -9.48
C ALA A 24 11.79 1.91 -8.11
N TRP A 25 10.76 2.74 -7.88
CA TRP A 25 10.48 3.34 -6.58
C TRP A 25 10.30 2.26 -5.51
N ALA A 26 9.41 1.30 -5.75
CA ALA A 26 9.17 0.22 -4.81
C ALA A 26 10.48 -0.51 -4.49
N GLU A 27 11.24 -0.94 -5.51
CA GLU A 27 12.53 -1.64 -5.34
C GLU A 27 13.56 -0.84 -4.53
N LEU A 28 13.67 0.47 -4.75
CA LEU A 28 14.61 1.33 -4.02
C LEU A 28 14.28 1.43 -2.53
N TYR A 29 13.00 1.61 -2.20
CA TYR A 29 12.54 1.83 -0.83
C TYR A 29 12.23 0.53 -0.08
N ARG A 30 12.42 -0.64 -0.71
CA ARG A 30 12.26 -1.92 -0.02
C ARG A 30 13.47 -2.23 0.84
N ASN A 31 13.17 -2.67 2.07
CA ASN A 31 14.16 -3.36 2.88
C ASN A 31 14.40 -4.76 2.31
N ARG A 32 15.65 -5.05 1.92
CA ARG A 32 16.08 -6.41 1.58
C ARG A 32 16.26 -7.21 2.86
N LEU A 33 15.28 -8.05 3.16
CA LEU A 33 15.32 -8.94 4.32
C LEU A 33 15.94 -10.27 3.90
N THR A 34 16.85 -10.79 4.73
CA THR A 34 17.47 -12.10 4.53
C THR A 34 17.37 -12.92 5.81
N LEU A 35 17.11 -14.22 5.68
CA LEU A 35 17.16 -15.19 6.76
C LEU A 35 18.14 -16.30 6.37
N ASP A 36 19.16 -16.56 7.19
CA ASP A 36 20.21 -17.55 6.93
C ASP A 36 20.88 -17.43 5.54
N GLY A 37 21.06 -16.20 5.08
CA GLY A 37 21.64 -15.89 3.76
C GLY A 37 20.69 -16.03 2.58
N ALA A 38 19.44 -16.48 2.78
CA ALA A 38 18.40 -16.52 1.76
C ALA A 38 17.58 -15.23 1.78
N SER A 39 17.32 -14.64 0.61
CA SER A 39 16.46 -13.47 0.48
C SER A 39 15.00 -13.84 0.77
N LEU A 40 14.34 -13.05 1.61
CA LEU A 40 12.91 -13.13 1.85
C LEU A 40 12.17 -12.32 0.78
N ASP A 41 11.41 -13.02 -0.05
CA ASP A 41 10.75 -12.53 -1.25
C ASP A 41 9.41 -13.26 -1.49
N ILE A 42 8.38 -12.48 -1.85
CA ILE A 42 7.04 -13.00 -2.18
C ILE A 42 7.02 -13.69 -3.54
N GLY A 43 7.65 -13.10 -4.57
CA GLY A 43 7.70 -13.64 -5.93
C GLY A 43 8.49 -14.94 -6.02
N ALA A 44 9.52 -15.08 -5.17
CA ALA A 44 10.25 -16.34 -5.00
C ALA A 44 9.52 -17.36 -4.09
N GLY A 45 8.38 -16.99 -3.48
CA GLY A 45 7.57 -17.87 -2.63
C GLY A 45 8.19 -18.22 -1.28
N THR A 46 9.25 -17.51 -0.85
CA THR A 46 9.89 -17.74 0.46
C THR A 46 9.07 -17.18 1.62
N VAL A 47 8.28 -16.13 1.36
CA VAL A 47 7.28 -15.60 2.28
C VAL A 47 5.91 -15.84 1.66
N THR A 48 5.08 -16.66 2.30
CA THR A 48 3.79 -17.11 1.75
C THR A 48 2.58 -16.67 2.58
N GLY A 49 2.80 -16.04 3.74
CA GLY A 49 1.70 -15.60 4.59
C GLY A 49 2.14 -14.86 5.85
N GLY A 50 1.14 -14.55 6.69
CA GLY A 50 1.33 -13.80 7.93
C GLY A 50 1.45 -12.28 7.72
N SER A 51 1.77 -11.57 8.81
CA SER A 51 1.87 -10.11 8.79
C SER A 51 3.01 -9.62 7.88
N LEU A 52 4.14 -10.32 7.83
CA LEU A 52 5.28 -9.97 6.98
C LEU A 52 4.88 -9.98 5.50
N TYR A 53 4.19 -11.04 5.06
CA TYR A 53 3.65 -11.12 3.69
C TYR A 53 2.78 -9.91 3.36
N ALA A 54 1.83 -9.58 4.25
CA ALA A 54 0.91 -8.46 4.02
C ALA A 54 1.62 -7.10 3.90
N HIS A 55 2.65 -6.85 4.72
CA HIS A 55 3.45 -5.63 4.60
C HIS A 55 4.26 -5.61 3.31
N MET A 56 4.83 -6.75 2.92
CA MET A 56 5.59 -6.85 1.69
C MET A 56 4.70 -6.67 0.45
N GLU A 57 3.48 -7.23 0.44
CA GLU A 57 2.47 -6.99 -0.60
C GLU A 57 2.11 -5.50 -0.69
N MET A 58 1.90 -4.83 0.45
CA MET A 58 1.52 -3.41 0.46
C MET A 58 2.62 -2.51 -0.13
N VAL A 59 3.89 -2.88 0.02
CA VAL A 59 5.03 -2.13 -0.53
C VAL A 59 5.31 -2.51 -2.00
N ARG A 60 4.96 -3.73 -2.44
CA ARG A 60 5.20 -4.21 -3.81
C ARG A 60 4.04 -4.02 -4.76
N GLY A 61 2.83 -3.97 -4.23
CA GLY A 61 1.60 -4.01 -5.00
C GLY A 61 1.49 -2.83 -5.97
N ALA A 62 1.74 -3.09 -7.25
CA ALA A 62 1.79 -2.06 -8.30
C ALA A 62 0.69 -2.26 -9.36
N ASP A 63 -0.20 -3.24 -9.18
CA ASP A 63 -1.30 -3.51 -10.10
C ASP A 63 -2.66 -3.43 -9.40
N ALA A 64 -3.73 -3.32 -10.19
CA ALA A 64 -5.09 -3.17 -9.65
C ALA A 64 -5.59 -4.43 -8.90
N LYS A 65 -4.96 -5.58 -9.10
CA LYS A 65 -5.37 -6.86 -8.50
C LYS A 65 -4.69 -7.11 -7.14
N ALA A 66 -3.46 -6.64 -6.98
CA ALA A 66 -2.72 -6.58 -5.73
C ALA A 66 -2.31 -5.12 -5.46
N ALA A 67 -3.31 -4.28 -5.22
CA ALA A 67 -3.08 -2.85 -5.05
C ALA A 67 -2.38 -2.54 -3.73
N GLY A 68 -1.12 -2.12 -3.83
CA GLY A 68 -0.31 -1.58 -2.75
C GLY A 68 -0.16 -0.07 -2.87
N ILE A 69 0.74 0.48 -2.05
CA ILE A 69 1.10 1.90 -2.07
C ILE A 69 1.53 2.37 -3.48
N PRO A 70 2.35 1.61 -4.24
CA PRO A 70 2.75 2.00 -5.60
C PRO A 70 1.59 2.20 -6.59
N ASP A 71 0.54 1.35 -6.56
CA ASP A 71 -0.62 1.52 -7.44
C ASP A 71 -1.35 2.85 -7.17
N TYR A 72 -1.60 3.17 -5.89
CA TYR A 72 -2.26 4.44 -5.54
C TYR A 72 -1.39 5.66 -5.82
N MET A 73 -0.07 5.57 -5.58
CA MET A 73 0.87 6.61 -5.98
C MET A 73 0.87 6.83 -7.50
N SER A 74 0.88 5.75 -8.29
CA SER A 74 0.81 5.83 -9.76
C SER A 74 -0.46 6.55 -10.23
N ARG A 75 -1.61 6.25 -9.63
CA ARG A 75 -2.88 6.88 -9.98
C ARG A 75 -2.92 8.37 -9.60
N LEU A 76 -2.38 8.73 -8.44
CA LEU A 76 -2.25 10.12 -8.01
C LEU A 76 -1.29 10.89 -8.91
N ASN A 77 -0.16 10.27 -9.29
CA ASN A 77 0.78 10.84 -10.26
C ASN A 77 0.09 11.06 -11.61
N ALA A 78 -0.69 10.08 -12.11
CA ALA A 78 -1.43 10.23 -13.35
C ALA A 78 -2.43 11.40 -13.31
N LEU A 79 -3.15 11.58 -12.18
CA LEU A 79 -4.03 12.73 -11.98
C LEU A 79 -3.24 14.05 -12.02
N ALA A 80 -2.13 14.15 -11.27
CA ALA A 80 -1.29 15.34 -11.24
C ALA A 80 -0.73 15.69 -12.62
N ARG A 81 -0.28 14.68 -13.39
CA ARG A 81 0.21 14.82 -14.77
C ARG A 81 -0.88 15.34 -15.69
N ALA A 82 -2.08 14.77 -15.63
CA ALA A 82 -3.20 15.18 -16.48
C ALA A 82 -3.59 16.65 -16.20
N VAL A 83 -3.69 17.03 -14.93
CA VAL A 83 -3.99 18.43 -14.55
C VAL A 83 -2.87 19.35 -15.02
N ALA A 84 -1.60 19.04 -14.73
CA ALA A 84 -0.47 19.87 -15.15
C ALA A 84 -0.45 20.08 -16.67
N GLN A 85 -0.58 18.99 -17.42
CA GLN A 85 -0.50 19.03 -18.88
C GLN A 85 -1.65 19.80 -19.51
N ASN A 86 -2.89 19.56 -19.11
CA ASN A 86 -4.04 20.23 -19.68
C ASN A 86 -4.07 21.71 -19.32
N VAL A 87 -3.80 22.05 -18.05
CA VAL A 87 -3.76 23.45 -17.62
C VAL A 87 -2.61 24.19 -18.30
N ASN A 88 -1.41 23.63 -18.38
CA ASN A 88 -0.32 24.25 -19.11
C ASN A 88 -0.63 24.41 -20.60
N THR A 89 -1.19 23.39 -21.25
CA THR A 89 -1.58 23.45 -22.66
C THR A 89 -2.51 24.62 -22.93
N ILE A 90 -3.49 24.87 -22.07
CA ILE A 90 -4.43 25.98 -22.19
C ILE A 90 -3.78 27.31 -21.80
N HIS A 91 -3.06 27.36 -20.68
CA HIS A 91 -2.42 28.56 -20.17
C HIS A 91 -1.40 29.14 -21.15
N LYS A 92 -0.63 28.28 -21.84
CA LYS A 92 0.34 28.69 -22.86
C LYS A 92 -0.28 29.35 -24.09
N MET A 93 -1.58 29.14 -24.34
CA MET A 93 -2.30 29.83 -25.42
C MET A 93 -2.61 31.29 -25.05
N GLY A 94 -2.49 31.64 -23.76
CA GLY A 94 -2.75 32.97 -23.28
C GLY A 94 -1.52 33.86 -23.25
N PHE A 95 -1.78 35.15 -23.03
CA PHE A 95 -0.79 36.19 -22.85
C PHE A 95 -0.80 36.71 -21.41
N THR A 96 0.39 36.95 -20.86
CA THR A 96 0.60 37.53 -19.51
C THR A 96 0.23 39.00 -19.47
N TYR A 97 0.00 39.51 -18.26
CA TYR A 97 -0.20 40.94 -18.07
C TYR A 97 1.18 41.66 -18.06
N PRO A 98 1.36 42.72 -18.86
CA PRO A 98 2.59 43.50 -18.86
C PRO A 98 2.76 44.24 -17.53
N ALA A 99 3.74 43.82 -16.73
CA ALA A 99 4.07 44.42 -15.44
C ALA A 99 5.59 44.38 -15.22
N ASP A 100 6.07 45.18 -14.26
CA ASP A 100 7.48 45.19 -13.83
C ASP A 100 8.49 45.44 -14.96
N GLY A 101 8.07 46.17 -16.00
CA GLY A 101 8.87 46.47 -17.19
C GLY A 101 8.98 45.32 -18.18
N MET A 102 8.29 44.20 -17.94
CA MET A 102 8.21 43.06 -18.85
C MET A 102 7.01 43.23 -19.80
N PRO A 103 7.18 42.92 -21.11
CA PRO A 103 6.07 42.93 -22.05
C PRO A 103 5.12 41.76 -21.78
N SER A 104 3.92 41.84 -22.37
CA SER A 104 3.00 40.70 -22.45
C SER A 104 3.64 39.59 -23.28
N VAL A 105 3.70 38.38 -22.73
CA VAL A 105 4.32 37.20 -23.37
C VAL A 105 3.38 36.01 -23.30
N ASP A 106 3.51 35.09 -24.25
CA ASP A 106 2.82 33.80 -24.27
C ASP A 106 3.75 32.65 -23.86
N GLY A 107 3.23 31.42 -23.87
CA GLY A 107 4.05 30.22 -23.67
C GLY A 107 4.52 29.99 -22.24
N VAL A 108 4.03 30.75 -21.26
CA VAL A 108 4.32 30.55 -19.84
C VAL A 108 3.59 29.31 -19.31
N ASN A 109 4.30 28.45 -18.57
CA ASN A 109 3.70 27.31 -17.89
C ASN A 109 3.08 27.71 -16.55
N PHE A 110 1.86 27.25 -16.29
CA PHE A 110 1.19 27.48 -15.01
C PHE A 110 1.71 26.56 -13.90
N PHE A 111 1.91 25.28 -14.23
CA PHE A 111 2.53 24.26 -13.39
C PHE A 111 3.95 23.95 -13.88
N ASN A 112 4.85 23.65 -12.94
CA ASN A 112 6.22 23.30 -13.26
C ASN A 112 6.28 22.00 -14.07
N VAL A 113 7.14 21.97 -15.09
CA VAL A 113 7.38 20.79 -15.93
C VAL A 113 8.86 20.74 -16.31
N ALA A 114 9.44 19.55 -16.23
CA ALA A 114 10.83 19.34 -16.59
C ALA A 114 11.02 19.52 -18.10
N LEU A 115 12.13 20.15 -18.49
CA LEU A 115 12.54 20.30 -19.88
C LEU A 115 13.66 19.31 -20.18
N ILE A 116 13.48 18.47 -21.19
CA ILE A 116 14.49 17.52 -21.65
C ILE A 116 14.97 17.88 -23.06
N PRO A 117 16.25 17.66 -23.42
CA PRO A 117 16.73 17.91 -24.77
C PRO A 117 15.98 17.06 -25.80
N ASP A 118 15.53 17.67 -26.89
CA ASP A 118 14.79 17.01 -27.97
C ASP A 118 15.69 16.29 -28.99
N GLY A 119 17.01 16.28 -28.77
CA GLY A 119 18.02 15.72 -29.68
C GLY A 119 18.30 16.57 -30.93
N SER A 120 17.55 17.65 -31.14
CA SER A 120 17.68 18.61 -32.25
C SER A 120 18.23 19.97 -31.77
N GLY A 121 18.67 20.06 -30.51
CA GLY A 121 19.17 21.28 -29.88
C GLY A 121 18.09 22.15 -29.22
N GLY A 122 16.84 21.69 -29.22
CA GLY A 122 15.72 22.26 -28.48
C GLY A 122 15.43 21.51 -27.18
N TYR A 123 14.34 21.92 -26.53
CA TYR A 123 13.84 21.31 -25.31
C TYR A 123 12.35 20.96 -25.48
N VAL A 124 11.95 19.83 -24.93
CA VAL A 124 10.56 19.38 -24.86
C VAL A 124 10.13 19.20 -23.40
N GLU A 125 8.87 19.49 -23.13
CA GLU A 125 8.26 19.31 -21.82
C GLU A 125 8.03 17.81 -21.53
N ASP A 126 8.54 17.35 -20.40
CA ASP A 126 8.40 15.98 -19.93
C ASP A 126 7.48 15.91 -18.71
N TYR A 127 6.18 15.76 -18.99
CA TYR A 127 5.17 15.57 -17.97
C TYR A 127 5.30 14.23 -17.24
N SER A 128 6.04 13.23 -17.75
CA SER A 128 6.18 11.93 -17.08
C SER A 128 6.88 12.03 -15.72
N ARG A 129 7.63 13.11 -15.50
CA ARG A 129 8.37 13.40 -14.27
C ARG A 129 7.54 14.08 -13.20
N ILE A 130 6.34 14.53 -13.54
CA ILE A 130 5.40 15.07 -12.55
C ILE A 130 4.83 13.91 -11.73
N THR A 131 4.85 14.09 -10.43
CA THR A 131 4.28 13.21 -9.42
C THR A 131 3.36 14.03 -8.52
N ALA A 132 2.46 13.39 -7.78
CA ALA A 132 1.66 14.10 -6.78
C ALA A 132 2.51 14.74 -5.67
N GLY A 133 3.76 14.29 -5.48
CA GLY A 133 4.70 14.84 -4.50
C GLY A 133 5.47 16.08 -4.97
N ASN A 134 5.63 16.28 -6.28
CA ASN A 134 6.35 17.44 -6.86
C ASN A 134 5.43 18.37 -7.70
N PHE A 135 4.12 18.12 -7.69
CA PHE A 135 3.13 18.96 -8.36
C PHE A 135 3.11 20.36 -7.74
N ALA A 136 3.57 21.36 -8.50
CA ALA A 136 3.75 22.72 -8.04
C ALA A 136 3.55 23.73 -9.18
N LEU A 137 3.31 24.99 -8.82
CA LEU A 137 3.24 26.10 -9.77
C LEU A 137 4.59 26.28 -10.49
N GLY A 138 4.55 26.80 -11.72
CA GLY A 138 5.74 27.14 -12.50
C GLY A 138 6.46 28.34 -11.90
N ASP A 139 7.79 28.35 -12.05
CA ASP A 139 8.66 29.36 -11.45
C ASP A 139 8.27 30.79 -11.87
N ALA A 140 7.92 30.99 -13.14
CA ALA A 140 7.46 32.30 -13.64
C ALA A 140 6.19 32.80 -12.91
N VAL A 141 5.21 31.92 -12.67
CA VAL A 141 3.97 32.29 -11.97
C VAL A 141 4.23 32.52 -10.47
N LEU A 142 5.18 31.80 -9.88
CA LEU A 142 5.63 32.02 -8.50
C LEU A 142 6.37 33.34 -8.32
N GLU A 143 7.18 33.73 -9.31
CA GLU A 143 7.90 35.00 -9.30
C GLU A 143 6.95 36.19 -9.43
N SER A 144 5.88 36.07 -10.22
CA SER A 144 4.88 37.13 -10.34
C SER A 144 3.50 36.62 -10.74
N VAL A 145 2.47 37.11 -10.06
CA VAL A 145 1.05 36.84 -10.38
C VAL A 145 0.68 37.39 -11.76
N TYR A 146 1.40 38.40 -12.26
CA TYR A 146 1.18 38.95 -13.60
C TYR A 146 1.53 37.98 -14.73
N ASN A 147 2.27 36.90 -14.42
CA ASN A 147 2.58 35.83 -15.36
C ASN A 147 1.43 34.81 -15.52
N ILE A 148 0.29 35.02 -14.88
CA ILE A 148 -0.92 34.26 -15.18
C ILE A 148 -1.48 34.75 -16.52
N ALA A 149 -1.34 33.91 -17.54
CA ALA A 149 -1.62 34.21 -18.92
C ALA A 149 -3.11 33.97 -19.26
N ALA A 150 -3.96 34.94 -18.94
CA ALA A 150 -5.42 34.85 -19.09
C ALA A 150 -5.97 35.52 -20.35
N ALA A 151 -5.20 36.40 -20.99
CA ALA A 151 -5.63 37.13 -22.18
C ALA A 151 -5.47 36.27 -23.44
N ALA A 152 -6.43 36.33 -24.37
CA ALA A 152 -6.34 35.61 -25.65
C ALA A 152 -5.39 36.28 -26.66
N GLU A 153 -5.07 37.55 -26.44
CA GLU A 153 -4.26 38.39 -27.33
C GLU A 153 -3.20 39.15 -26.52
N PRO A 154 -2.10 39.59 -27.14
CA PRO A 154 -1.08 40.39 -26.47
C PRO A 154 -1.67 41.66 -25.84
N VAL A 155 -1.38 41.88 -24.56
CA VAL A 155 -1.87 43.07 -23.84
C VAL A 155 -0.91 44.23 -24.07
N ASP A 156 -1.41 45.30 -24.69
CA ASP A 156 -0.69 46.56 -24.90
C ASP A 156 -1.36 47.70 -24.11
N LEU A 157 -0.72 48.14 -23.02
CA LEU A 157 -1.24 49.19 -22.15
C LEU A 157 -1.29 50.58 -22.82
N SER A 158 -0.67 50.76 -23.98
CA SER A 158 -0.76 51.99 -24.77
C SER A 158 -2.04 52.05 -25.62
N ASN A 159 -2.71 50.90 -25.81
CA ASN A 159 -3.95 50.79 -26.54
C ASN A 159 -5.15 50.92 -25.58
N PRO A 160 -6.11 51.84 -25.80
CA PRO A 160 -7.29 51.98 -24.95
C PRO A 160 -8.27 50.78 -25.01
N ALA A 161 -8.05 49.80 -25.89
CA ALA A 161 -8.85 48.58 -26.02
C ALA A 161 -8.11 47.33 -25.51
N THR A 162 -7.65 47.34 -24.25
CA THR A 162 -6.95 46.21 -23.59
C THR A 162 -7.84 45.03 -23.21
N GLU A 163 -9.16 45.14 -23.34
CA GLU A 163 -10.10 44.16 -22.77
C GLU A 163 -10.46 43.00 -23.71
N SER A 164 -9.87 42.95 -24.90
CA SER A 164 -10.21 41.90 -25.87
C SER A 164 -9.63 40.55 -25.46
N GLY A 165 -10.49 39.55 -25.26
CA GLY A 165 -10.05 38.18 -25.02
C GLY A 165 -9.69 37.83 -23.56
N ASN A 166 -9.86 38.75 -22.60
CA ASN A 166 -9.50 38.56 -21.18
C ASN A 166 -10.20 37.38 -20.48
N HIS A 167 -11.23 36.79 -21.10
CA HIS A 167 -11.96 35.64 -20.56
C HIS A 167 -11.77 34.36 -21.39
N GLU A 168 -11.15 34.39 -22.57
CA GLU A 168 -11.17 33.21 -23.44
C GLU A 168 -10.36 32.06 -22.84
N ILE A 169 -9.15 32.33 -22.34
CA ILE A 169 -8.28 31.30 -21.76
C ILE A 169 -8.91 30.73 -20.48
N ILE A 170 -9.47 31.59 -19.63
CA ILE A 170 -10.19 31.17 -18.42
C ILE A 170 -11.42 30.32 -18.81
N SER A 171 -12.16 30.69 -19.86
CA SER A 171 -13.31 29.91 -20.31
C SER A 171 -12.92 28.51 -20.83
N LYS A 172 -11.77 28.40 -21.52
CA LYS A 172 -11.20 27.10 -21.94
C LYS A 172 -10.79 26.27 -20.73
N LEU A 173 -10.20 26.90 -19.72
CA LEU A 173 -9.80 26.23 -18.47
C LEU A 173 -11.00 25.70 -17.69
N ILE A 174 -12.08 26.48 -17.59
CA ILE A 174 -13.33 26.04 -16.97
C ILE A 174 -13.94 24.88 -17.76
N ALA A 175 -13.97 24.97 -19.10
CA ALA A 175 -14.46 23.90 -19.95
C ALA A 175 -13.61 22.62 -19.82
N ASP A 176 -12.29 22.73 -19.65
CA ASP A 176 -11.41 21.59 -19.34
C ASP A 176 -11.74 20.99 -17.98
N LEU A 177 -11.89 21.81 -16.94
CA LEU A 177 -12.24 21.32 -15.60
C LEU A 177 -13.55 20.52 -15.58
N ASP A 178 -14.54 20.95 -16.36
CA ASP A 178 -15.83 20.27 -16.49
C ASP A 178 -15.76 18.96 -17.30
N ASN A 179 -14.88 18.88 -18.31
CA ASN A 179 -14.86 17.77 -19.27
C ASN A 179 -13.72 16.76 -19.05
N SER A 180 -12.63 17.13 -18.38
CA SER A 180 -11.42 16.30 -18.26
C SER A 180 -11.51 15.19 -17.22
N GLY A 181 -12.64 15.09 -16.52
CA GLY A 181 -12.94 13.95 -15.66
C GLY A 181 -12.04 13.83 -14.42
N TYR A 182 -11.36 14.90 -14.01
CA TYR A 182 -10.48 14.92 -12.83
C TYR A 182 -11.20 14.42 -11.57
N TYR A 183 -12.44 14.86 -11.37
CA TYR A 183 -13.29 14.39 -10.29
C TYR A 183 -13.58 12.89 -10.38
N GLY A 184 -13.81 12.38 -11.59
CA GLY A 184 -14.00 10.95 -11.85
C GLY A 184 -12.74 10.13 -11.53
N MET A 185 -11.56 10.62 -11.92
CA MET A 185 -10.27 10.01 -11.59
C MET A 185 -10.06 9.95 -10.07
N LEU A 186 -10.26 11.07 -9.36
CA LEU A 186 -10.13 11.12 -7.91
C LEU A 186 -11.11 10.18 -7.20
N ASN A 187 -12.38 10.17 -7.62
CA ASN A 187 -13.37 9.24 -7.07
C ASN A 187 -13.05 7.78 -7.36
N SER A 188 -12.49 7.48 -8.53
CA SER A 188 -12.04 6.13 -8.85
C SER A 188 -10.94 5.67 -7.89
N ILE A 189 -9.96 6.55 -7.58
CA ILE A 189 -8.89 6.27 -6.61
C ILE A 189 -9.48 5.97 -5.23
N VAL A 190 -10.32 6.88 -4.72
CA VAL A 190 -10.94 6.74 -3.39
C VAL A 190 -11.86 5.52 -3.33
N GLY A 191 -12.67 5.30 -4.36
CA GLY A 191 -13.59 4.16 -4.46
C GLY A 191 -12.85 2.83 -4.52
N HIS A 192 -11.76 2.75 -5.26
CA HIS A 192 -10.90 1.57 -5.32
C HIS A 192 -10.26 1.26 -3.96
N LEU A 193 -9.72 2.28 -3.29
CA LEU A 193 -9.16 2.17 -1.94
C LEU A 193 -10.20 1.69 -0.93
N ALA A 194 -11.39 2.31 -0.92
CA ALA A 194 -12.47 1.93 -0.03
C ALA A 194 -12.92 0.48 -0.24
N THR A 195 -13.03 0.03 -1.49
CA THR A 195 -13.40 -1.34 -1.85
C THR A 195 -12.33 -2.33 -1.39
N THR A 196 -11.06 -2.00 -1.60
CA THR A 196 -9.91 -2.83 -1.19
C THR A 196 -9.85 -2.97 0.34
N LEU A 197 -10.00 -1.87 1.07
CA LEU A 197 -10.05 -1.87 2.54
C LEU A 197 -11.24 -2.69 3.08
N LYS A 198 -12.42 -2.54 2.47
CA LYS A 198 -13.61 -3.31 2.85
C LYS A 198 -13.41 -4.81 2.61
N SER A 199 -12.84 -5.18 1.46
CA SER A 199 -12.52 -6.57 1.14
C SER A 199 -11.51 -7.15 2.14
N GLY A 200 -10.41 -6.44 2.39
CA GLY A 200 -9.38 -6.85 3.35
C GLY A 200 -9.93 -7.07 4.77
N ARG A 201 -10.78 -6.15 5.25
CA ARG A 201 -11.47 -6.30 6.55
C ARG A 201 -12.40 -7.51 6.58
N SER A 202 -13.20 -7.71 5.54
CA SER A 202 -14.09 -8.87 5.45
C SER A 202 -13.33 -10.19 5.47
N ILE A 203 -12.17 -10.25 4.80
CA ILE A 203 -11.29 -11.43 4.81
C ILE A 203 -10.73 -11.64 6.22
N LEU A 204 -10.24 -10.58 6.87
CA LEU A 204 -9.73 -10.64 8.25
C LEU A 204 -10.78 -11.21 9.21
N ASP A 205 -12.01 -10.67 9.18
CA ASP A 205 -13.11 -11.10 10.04
C ASP A 205 -13.47 -12.57 9.82
N THR A 206 -13.51 -12.99 8.54
CA THR A 206 -13.77 -14.39 8.17
C THR A 206 -12.67 -15.31 8.70
N LYS A 207 -11.39 -14.92 8.54
CA LYS A 207 -10.25 -15.72 9.03
C LYS A 207 -10.21 -15.79 10.55
N ALA A 208 -10.55 -14.71 11.25
CA ALA A 208 -10.65 -14.69 12.71
C ALA A 208 -11.75 -15.64 13.21
N SER A 209 -12.93 -15.63 12.57
CA SER A 209 -14.03 -16.54 12.90
C SER A 209 -13.68 -18.02 12.68
N LEU A 210 -13.03 -18.32 11.54
CA LEU A 210 -12.53 -19.66 11.26
C LEU A 210 -11.48 -20.12 12.28
N LEU A 211 -10.56 -19.23 12.66
CA LEU A 211 -9.56 -19.53 13.67
C LEU A 211 -10.20 -19.86 15.02
N GLY A 212 -11.19 -19.08 15.46
CA GLY A 212 -11.95 -19.37 16.69
C GLY A 212 -12.71 -20.71 16.62
N SER A 213 -13.27 -21.05 15.47
CA SER A 213 -13.96 -22.33 15.26
C SER A 213 -13.01 -23.52 15.33
N ILE A 214 -11.85 -23.41 14.69
CA ILE A 214 -10.79 -24.43 14.73
C ILE A 214 -10.24 -24.58 16.14
N ASP A 215 -10.00 -23.48 16.87
CA ASP A 215 -9.49 -23.55 18.23
C ASP A 215 -10.51 -24.18 19.19
N THR A 216 -11.80 -23.91 19.00
CA THR A 216 -12.88 -24.59 19.73
C THR A 216 -12.91 -26.09 19.44
N GLN A 217 -12.81 -26.49 18.17
CA GLN A 217 -12.74 -27.91 17.79
C GLN A 217 -11.49 -28.59 18.36
N ARG A 218 -10.33 -27.94 18.29
CA ARG A 218 -9.09 -28.43 18.86
C ARG A 218 -9.24 -28.65 20.36
N THR A 219 -9.82 -27.70 21.09
CA THR A 219 -10.08 -27.81 22.52
C THR A 219 -11.12 -28.87 22.83
N SER A 220 -12.11 -29.11 21.96
CA SER A 220 -13.09 -30.19 22.15
C SER A 220 -12.50 -31.59 21.98
N VAL A 221 -11.49 -31.76 21.12
CA VAL A 221 -10.87 -33.07 20.83
C VAL A 221 -9.67 -33.34 21.74
N SER A 222 -8.84 -32.31 21.97
CA SER A 222 -7.59 -32.42 22.73
C SER A 222 -7.71 -31.88 24.16
N GLY A 223 -8.82 -31.23 24.50
CA GLY A 223 -9.09 -30.81 25.86
C GLY A 223 -9.44 -32.01 26.72
N VAL A 224 -8.81 -32.07 27.90
CA VAL A 224 -9.19 -33.01 28.95
C VAL A 224 -10.25 -32.32 29.80
N SER A 225 -11.34 -33.03 30.08
CA SER A 225 -12.32 -32.56 31.05
C SER A 225 -11.80 -32.86 32.46
N THR A 226 -11.53 -31.83 33.27
CA THR A 226 -11.07 -31.98 34.65
C THR A 226 -12.04 -32.83 35.49
N ASP A 227 -13.34 -32.78 35.20
CA ASP A 227 -14.36 -33.57 35.90
C ASP A 227 -14.28 -35.06 35.52
N GLU A 228 -13.99 -35.36 34.26
CA GLU A 228 -13.79 -36.73 33.76
C GLU A 228 -12.46 -37.30 34.27
N GLU A 229 -11.39 -36.51 34.27
CA GLU A 229 -10.11 -36.87 34.87
C GLU A 229 -10.26 -37.10 36.39
N THR A 230 -11.02 -36.26 37.10
CA THR A 230 -11.28 -36.42 38.54
C THR A 230 -12.12 -37.66 38.83
N THR A 231 -13.13 -37.95 38.01
CA THR A 231 -13.95 -39.16 38.15
C THR A 231 -13.11 -40.41 37.89
N ASN A 232 -12.29 -40.41 36.84
CA ASN A 232 -11.33 -41.49 36.58
C ASN A 232 -10.34 -41.65 37.75
N LEU A 233 -9.86 -40.55 38.33
CA LEU A 233 -9.01 -40.58 39.53
C LEU A 233 -9.73 -41.25 40.71
N ILE A 234 -10.99 -40.89 40.98
CA ILE A 234 -11.80 -41.50 42.05
C ILE A 234 -11.99 -43.00 41.79
N VAL A 235 -12.30 -43.39 40.55
CA VAL A 235 -12.44 -44.80 40.16
C VAL A 235 -11.12 -45.55 40.39
N TYR A 236 -9.98 -45.00 39.97
CA TYR A 236 -8.66 -45.60 40.19
C TYR A 236 -8.31 -45.72 41.68
N LYS A 237 -8.63 -44.70 42.50
CA LYS A 237 -8.47 -44.78 43.96
C LYS A 237 -9.32 -45.89 44.56
N GLN A 238 -10.56 -46.03 44.13
CA GLN A 238 -11.48 -47.04 44.66
C GLN A 238 -11.10 -48.45 44.22
N THR A 239 -10.66 -48.64 42.96
CA THR A 239 -10.12 -49.93 42.49
C THR A 239 -8.84 -50.29 43.24
N TYR A 240 -7.93 -49.34 43.49
CA TYR A 240 -6.73 -49.59 44.28
C TYR A 240 -7.05 -50.04 45.71
N GLN A 241 -8.03 -49.39 46.36
CA GLN A 241 -8.52 -49.81 47.68
C GLN A 241 -9.16 -51.20 47.65
N ALA A 242 -9.94 -51.51 46.62
CA ALA A 242 -10.54 -52.84 46.45
C ALA A 242 -9.48 -53.92 46.25
N CYS A 243 -8.48 -53.69 45.38
CA CYS A 243 -7.34 -54.58 45.19
C CYS A 243 -6.55 -54.79 46.49
N SER A 244 -6.35 -53.72 47.28
CA SER A 244 -5.68 -53.82 48.59
C SER A 244 -6.44 -54.75 49.54
N ARG A 245 -7.78 -54.66 49.59
CA ARG A 245 -8.61 -55.56 50.40
C ARG A 245 -8.58 -57.01 49.90
N VAL A 246 -8.53 -57.23 48.59
CA VAL A 246 -8.36 -58.58 48.02
C VAL A 246 -7.02 -59.17 48.43
N ILE A 247 -5.94 -58.38 48.39
CA ILE A 247 -4.62 -58.80 48.86
C ILE A 247 -4.66 -59.11 50.36
N THR A 248 -5.33 -58.30 51.18
CA THR A 248 -5.52 -58.59 52.62
C THR A 248 -6.31 -59.88 52.84
N ALA A 249 -7.39 -60.11 52.08
CA ALA A 249 -8.15 -61.35 52.18
C ALA A 249 -7.32 -62.58 51.74
N ILE A 250 -6.46 -62.43 50.74
CA ILE A 250 -5.50 -63.46 50.34
C ILE A 250 -4.48 -63.70 51.46
N ASP A 251 -3.96 -62.65 52.08
CA ASP A 251 -3.03 -62.76 53.21
C ASP A 251 -3.68 -63.47 54.42
N GLU A 252 -4.94 -63.17 54.72
CA GLU A 252 -5.73 -63.88 55.75
C GLU A 252 -5.99 -65.34 55.37
N MET A 253 -6.30 -65.64 54.10
CA MET A 253 -6.42 -67.02 53.60
C MET A 253 -5.10 -67.79 53.70
N ILE A 254 -3.97 -67.16 53.34
CA ILE A 254 -2.65 -67.77 53.49
C ILE A 254 -2.34 -68.01 54.97
N ASN A 255 -2.60 -67.04 55.84
CA ASN A 255 -2.41 -67.20 57.28
C ASN A 255 -3.27 -68.31 57.87
N THR A 256 -4.54 -68.44 57.47
CA THR A 256 -5.42 -69.51 57.97
C THR A 256 -5.03 -70.88 57.41
N LEU A 257 -4.65 -70.99 56.14
CA LEU A 257 -4.13 -72.25 55.58
C LEU A 257 -2.82 -72.66 56.27
N VAL A 258 -1.86 -71.77 56.39
CA VAL A 258 -0.53 -72.10 56.94
C VAL A 258 -0.60 -72.33 58.45
N ASN A 259 -1.25 -71.43 59.21
CA ASN A 259 -1.21 -71.47 60.67
C ASN A 259 -2.35 -72.29 61.27
N ASN A 260 -3.57 -72.27 60.70
CA ASN A 260 -4.74 -72.91 61.30
C ASN A 260 -5.13 -74.27 60.70
N THR A 261 -4.60 -74.68 59.54
CA THR A 261 -4.82 -76.05 59.01
C THR A 261 -3.64 -77.01 59.26
N GLY A 262 -2.47 -76.47 59.64
CA GLY A 262 -1.31 -77.26 60.11
C GLY A 262 -1.33 -77.60 61.61
N LEU A 263 -2.25 -77.02 62.39
CA LEU A 263 -2.45 -77.32 63.82
C LEU A 263 -3.38 -78.52 64.00
N VAL A 264 -2.91 -79.72 63.66
CA VAL A 264 -3.47 -80.98 64.16
C VAL A 264 -2.39 -81.71 64.94
N GLY A 265 -2.47 -81.60 66.27
CA GLY A 265 -1.50 -82.20 67.18
C GLY A 265 -1.37 -81.48 68.52
N ARG A 266 -2.47 -81.32 69.26
CA ARG A 266 -2.49 -81.34 70.73
C ARG A 266 -3.73 -82.08 71.21
#